data_AF-A0A0M2CZA9-F1
#
_entry.id   AF-A0A0M2CZA9-F1
#
_cell.length_a   1.000
_cell.length_b   1.000
_cell.length_c   1.000
_cell.angle_alpha   90.00
_cell.angle_beta   90.00
_cell.angle_gamma   90.00
#
_symmetry.space_group_name_H-M   'P 1'
#
loop_
_entity.id
_entity.type
_entity.pdbx_description
1 polymer ?
#
loop_
_entity_poly.entity_id
_entity_poly.type
_entity_poly.pdbx_seq_one_letter_code
_entity_poly.pdbx_strand_id
1 'polypeptide(L)'
;MPPRTARGAAVSTERVPYVLHFESRTVVLGEPAHLEELDALLRRADVRTRPTYWHGMHQDDPGAALNSVGTDLTAEQFWDRVDAGAFAAARWPVDLDGPLYLPAPPAWLQQARAWEYDPLAPALGAAAPGGWLRVPGWAGTENNDAGAAVGLLQLTDPDSFWVLGSDADLAEVAATAKELAPFRQGFDRLTAYFGPDDRIGCLRLPVVCREPLEDELIVQGVDIEPRFWE
;
A
#
# COMPACT_ATOMS: atom_id res chain seq x y z
N MET A 1 32.26 30.19 -3.78
CA MET A 1 31.71 29.02 -3.04
C MET A 1 30.46 29.48 -2.30
N PRO A 2 29.26 29.10 -2.74
CA PRO A 2 28.06 29.31 -1.94
C PRO A 2 27.92 28.20 -0.87
N PRO A 3 27.22 28.48 0.24
CA PRO A 3 27.12 27.56 1.37
C PRO A 3 26.18 26.39 1.05
N ARG A 4 26.54 25.20 1.54
CA ARG A 4 25.71 23.99 1.54
C ARG A 4 24.43 24.26 2.33
N THR A 5 23.30 24.32 1.64
CA THR A 5 21.98 24.30 2.23
C THR A 5 21.78 23.04 3.05
N ALA A 6 21.13 23.21 4.20
CA ALA A 6 20.92 22.20 5.21
C ALA A 6 20.20 20.98 4.63
N ARG A 7 20.64 19.79 5.06
CA ARG A 7 19.92 18.52 4.89
C ARG A 7 18.47 18.73 5.35
N GLY A 8 17.53 18.39 4.48
CA GLY A 8 16.11 18.50 4.72
C GLY A 8 15.73 17.85 6.05
N ALA A 9 14.89 18.54 6.82
CA ALA A 9 14.17 17.94 7.91
C ALA A 9 13.46 16.69 7.35
N ALA A 10 13.53 15.57 8.08
CA ALA A 10 12.69 14.42 7.80
C ALA A 10 11.24 14.90 7.90
N VAL A 11 10.61 15.11 6.75
CA VAL A 11 9.17 15.26 6.68
C VAL A 11 8.66 13.90 7.14
N SER A 12 8.02 13.83 8.29
CA SER A 12 7.21 12.67 8.65
C SER A 12 6.09 12.63 7.62
N THR A 13 6.34 11.97 6.50
CA THR A 13 5.34 11.67 5.48
C THR A 13 4.31 10.78 6.14
N GLU A 14 3.09 11.26 6.23
CA GLU A 14 1.98 10.51 6.79
C GLU A 14 1.88 9.18 6.04
N ARG A 15 2.05 8.07 6.76
CA ARG A 15 2.08 6.74 6.15
C ARG A 15 0.68 6.40 5.65
N VAL A 16 0.53 6.46 4.33
CA VAL A 16 -0.70 6.11 3.63
C VAL A 16 -0.80 4.60 3.44
N PRO A 17 -1.97 4.00 3.67
CA PRO A 17 -2.13 2.57 3.59
C PRO A 17 -2.14 2.05 2.15
N TYR A 18 -1.88 0.75 2.03
CA TYR A 18 -2.03 -0.03 0.80
C TYR A 18 -3.37 -0.76 0.83
N VAL A 19 -4.22 -0.51 -0.15
CA VAL A 19 -5.47 -1.22 -0.40
C VAL A 19 -5.24 -2.22 -1.52
N LEU A 20 -5.37 -3.50 -1.22
CA LEU A 20 -5.05 -4.59 -2.13
C LEU A 20 -6.31 -5.38 -2.46
N HIS A 21 -6.66 -5.42 -3.74
CA HIS A 21 -7.81 -6.15 -4.26
C HIS A 21 -7.36 -7.45 -4.96
N PHE A 22 -7.89 -8.58 -4.51
CA PHE A 22 -7.55 -9.90 -5.03
C PHE A 22 -8.75 -10.85 -4.91
N GLU A 23 -9.18 -11.45 -6.02
CA GLU A 23 -10.25 -12.47 -6.03
C GLU A 23 -11.52 -12.08 -5.24
N SER A 24 -12.07 -10.89 -5.49
CA SER A 24 -13.24 -10.35 -4.77
C SER A 24 -13.03 -10.17 -3.25
N ARG A 25 -11.78 -10.02 -2.83
CA ARG A 25 -11.41 -9.67 -1.45
C ARG A 25 -10.60 -8.39 -1.48
N THR A 26 -10.72 -7.63 -0.41
CA THR A 26 -9.93 -6.43 -0.20
C THR A 26 -9.18 -6.56 1.12
N VAL A 27 -7.87 -6.31 1.10
CA VAL A 27 -7.00 -6.29 2.28
C VAL A 27 -6.35 -4.92 2.36
N VAL A 28 -6.44 -4.29 3.52
CA VAL A 28 -5.77 -3.02 3.79
C VAL A 28 -4.60 -3.25 4.73
N LEU A 29 -3.43 -2.73 4.35
CA LEU A 29 -2.18 -2.74 5.11
C LEU A 29 -1.79 -1.31 5.45
N GLY A 30 -1.27 -1.07 6.65
CA GLY A 30 -0.77 0.25 7.03
C GLY A 30 -0.57 0.38 8.54
N GLU A 31 -0.67 1.62 9.01
CA GLU A 31 -0.52 1.97 10.42
C GLU A 31 -1.65 1.41 11.29
N PRO A 32 -1.35 0.82 12.47
CA PRO A 32 -2.36 0.18 13.31
C PRO A 32 -3.55 1.08 13.67
N ALA A 33 -3.30 2.36 13.99
CA ALA A 33 -4.37 3.29 14.35
C ALA A 33 -5.33 3.57 13.17
N HIS A 34 -4.79 3.68 11.95
CA HIS A 34 -5.60 3.83 10.74
C HIS A 34 -6.42 2.55 10.47
N LEU A 35 -5.82 1.38 10.67
CA LEU A 35 -6.50 0.10 10.52
C LEU A 35 -7.64 -0.09 11.53
N GLU A 36 -7.47 0.37 12.77
CA GLU A 36 -8.52 0.33 13.81
C GLU A 36 -9.70 1.22 13.45
N GLU A 37 -9.43 2.43 12.97
CA GLU A 37 -10.46 3.36 12.50
C GLU A 37 -11.21 2.79 11.29
N LEU A 38 -10.50 2.21 10.32
CA LEU A 38 -11.12 1.53 9.17
C LEU A 38 -11.99 0.34 9.58
N ASP A 39 -11.50 -0.52 10.48
CA ASP A 39 -12.27 -1.66 10.97
C ASP A 39 -13.58 -1.20 11.61
N ALA A 40 -13.53 -0.13 12.40
CA ALA A 40 -14.72 0.47 13.00
C ALA A 40 -15.68 1.06 11.96
N LEU A 41 -15.18 1.76 10.94
CA LEU A 41 -15.99 2.31 9.85
C LEU A 41 -16.71 1.21 9.07
N LEU A 42 -15.99 0.16 8.67
CA LEU A 42 -16.54 -0.97 7.93
C LEU A 42 -17.59 -1.73 8.74
N ARG A 43 -17.33 -2.00 10.02
CA ARG A 43 -18.30 -2.66 10.91
C ARG A 43 -19.58 -1.84 11.10
N ARG A 44 -19.48 -0.51 11.16
CA ARG A 44 -20.67 0.38 11.20
C ARG A 44 -21.50 0.30 9.93
N ALA A 45 -20.86 0.00 8.79
CA ALA A 45 -21.52 -0.24 7.50
C ALA A 45 -22.00 -1.70 7.31
N ASP A 46 -22.06 -2.48 8.40
CA ASP A 46 -22.46 -3.89 8.43
C ASP A 46 -21.55 -4.80 7.58
N VAL A 47 -20.27 -4.45 7.47
CA VAL A 47 -19.27 -5.28 6.80
C VAL A 47 -18.58 -6.19 7.80
N ARG A 48 -18.54 -7.48 7.50
CA ARG A 48 -17.72 -8.44 8.23
C ARG A 48 -16.25 -8.24 7.86
N THR A 49 -15.43 -7.91 8.84
CA THR A 49 -13.98 -7.76 8.70
C THR A 49 -13.22 -8.96 9.25
N ARG A 50 -11.97 -9.10 8.81
CA ARG A 50 -11.00 -10.11 9.25
C ARG A 50 -9.69 -9.40 9.59
N PRO A 51 -9.57 -8.82 10.79
CA PRO A 51 -8.32 -8.22 11.23
C PRO A 51 -7.24 -9.28 11.46
N THR A 52 -5.99 -8.93 11.18
CA THR A 52 -4.81 -9.67 11.66
C THR A 52 -3.96 -8.78 12.55
N TYR A 53 -3.15 -9.39 13.41
CA TYR A 53 -2.30 -8.68 14.37
C TYR A 53 -0.84 -9.07 14.15
N TRP A 54 0.05 -8.18 14.56
CA TRP A 54 1.50 -8.42 14.50
C TRP A 54 1.94 -9.61 15.34
N HIS A 55 3.02 -10.28 14.92
CA HIS A 55 3.71 -11.34 15.68
C HIS A 55 2.81 -12.48 16.19
N GLY A 56 1.76 -12.81 15.44
CA GLY A 56 0.80 -13.86 15.84
C GLY A 56 0.00 -13.51 17.10
N MET A 57 0.00 -12.25 17.53
CA MET A 57 -0.80 -11.80 18.67
C MET A 57 -2.30 -11.95 18.39
N HIS A 58 -3.08 -11.98 19.45
CA HIS A 58 -4.53 -11.93 19.42
C HIS A 58 -5.06 -10.59 19.92
N GLN A 59 -6.31 -10.27 19.56
CA GLN A 59 -6.96 -9.00 19.90
C GLN A 59 -6.87 -8.64 21.40
N ASP A 60 -6.94 -9.63 22.27
CA ASP A 60 -6.96 -9.43 23.73
C ASP A 60 -5.56 -9.38 24.35
N ASP A 61 -4.50 -9.57 23.55
CA ASP A 61 -3.13 -9.54 24.05
C ASP A 61 -2.69 -8.11 24.37
N PRO A 62 -1.99 -7.88 25.51
CA PRO A 62 -1.45 -6.57 25.83
C PRO A 62 -0.48 -6.07 24.75
N GLY A 63 -0.80 -4.94 24.13
CA GLY A 63 0.01 -4.35 23.05
C GLY A 63 -0.28 -4.92 21.66
N ALA A 64 -1.33 -5.73 21.51
CA ALA A 64 -1.80 -6.16 20.20
C ALA A 64 -2.13 -4.95 19.32
N ALA A 65 -1.46 -4.88 18.17
CA ALA A 65 -1.66 -3.84 17.17
C ALA A 65 -2.08 -4.51 15.84
N LEU A 66 -3.02 -3.89 15.14
CA LEU A 66 -3.47 -4.39 13.84
C LEU A 66 -2.34 -4.35 12.81
N ASN A 67 -2.22 -5.45 12.07
CA ASN A 67 -1.32 -5.60 10.94
C ASN A 67 -2.07 -5.42 9.61
N SER A 68 -3.31 -5.93 9.52
CA SER A 68 -4.15 -5.76 8.34
C SER A 68 -5.64 -5.85 8.67
N VAL A 69 -6.47 -5.32 7.78
CA VAL A 69 -7.94 -5.49 7.81
C VAL A 69 -8.39 -6.07 6.47
N GLY A 70 -8.91 -7.31 6.49
CA GLY A 70 -9.45 -7.97 5.30
C GLY A 70 -10.98 -7.97 5.24
N THR A 71 -11.54 -7.94 4.02
CA THR A 71 -12.99 -8.07 3.74
C THR A 71 -13.23 -9.00 2.55
N ASP A 72 -14.47 -9.50 2.40
CA ASP A 72 -14.94 -10.22 1.21
C ASP A 72 -15.69 -9.28 0.26
N LEU A 73 -15.09 -8.11 -0.03
CA LEU A 73 -15.65 -7.09 -0.92
C LEU A 73 -14.74 -6.87 -2.13
N THR A 74 -15.33 -6.63 -3.30
CA THR A 74 -14.63 -6.08 -4.47
C THR A 74 -14.17 -4.64 -4.21
N ALA A 75 -13.34 -4.07 -5.09
CA ALA A 75 -12.87 -2.70 -4.96
C ALA A 75 -14.02 -1.67 -4.88
N GLU A 76 -14.98 -1.76 -5.81
CA GLU A 76 -16.17 -0.89 -5.84
C GLU A 76 -16.98 -1.03 -4.54
N GLN A 77 -17.31 -2.26 -4.15
CA GLN A 77 -18.08 -2.52 -2.93
C GLN A 77 -17.35 -2.05 -1.67
N PHE A 78 -16.02 -2.18 -1.63
CA PHE A 78 -15.22 -1.73 -0.51
C PHE A 78 -15.34 -0.22 -0.32
N TRP A 79 -15.13 0.57 -1.38
CA TRP A 79 -15.21 2.03 -1.30
C TRP A 79 -16.62 2.53 -0.98
N ASP A 80 -17.65 1.91 -1.56
CA ASP A 80 -19.05 2.21 -1.24
C ASP A 80 -19.36 2.00 0.25
N ARG A 81 -18.79 0.94 0.85
CA ARG A 81 -19.00 0.62 2.27
C ARG A 81 -18.19 1.51 3.20
N VAL A 82 -16.99 1.92 2.79
CA VAL A 82 -16.22 2.94 3.51
C VAL A 82 -17.00 4.26 3.56
N ASP A 83 -17.58 4.68 2.43
CA ASP A 83 -18.40 5.89 2.35
C ASP A 83 -19.65 5.75 3.23
N ALA A 84 -20.40 4.65 3.10
CA ALA A 84 -21.56 4.37 3.96
C ALA A 84 -21.21 4.39 5.46
N GLY A 85 -20.03 3.87 5.83
CA GLY A 85 -19.52 3.89 7.21
C GLY A 85 -19.21 5.31 7.70
N ALA A 86 -18.63 6.15 6.84
CA ALA A 86 -18.37 7.56 7.14
C ALA A 86 -19.68 8.34 7.34
N PHE A 87 -20.68 8.12 6.48
CA PHE A 87 -22.02 8.69 6.64
C PHE A 87 -22.71 8.22 7.92
N ALA A 88 -22.63 6.93 8.25
CA ALA A 88 -23.20 6.39 9.47
C ALA A 88 -22.53 6.94 10.75
N ALA A 89 -21.24 7.29 10.66
CA ALA A 89 -20.49 7.90 11.75
C ALA A 89 -20.77 9.40 11.94
N ALA A 90 -21.35 10.05 10.93
CA ALA A 90 -21.49 11.50 10.90
C ALA A 90 -22.45 12.01 11.97
N ARG A 91 -22.06 13.11 12.63
CA ARG A 91 -22.96 13.88 13.48
C ARG A 91 -23.56 14.99 12.64
N TRP A 92 -24.83 14.84 12.30
CA TRP A 92 -25.58 15.85 11.55
C TRP A 92 -25.62 17.17 12.33
N PRO A 93 -25.33 18.30 11.67
CA PRO A 93 -25.39 19.60 12.33
C PRO A 93 -26.82 19.91 12.77
N VAL A 94 -26.92 20.47 13.97
CA VAL A 94 -28.21 20.92 14.55
C VAL A 94 -28.65 22.27 14.02
N ASP A 95 -27.72 23.04 13.44
CA ASP A 95 -27.98 24.32 12.79
C ASP A 95 -27.84 24.16 11.28
N LEU A 96 -28.92 24.46 10.55
CA LEU A 96 -29.03 24.31 9.10
C LEU A 96 -28.72 25.60 8.33
N ASP A 97 -28.47 26.72 9.03
CA ASP A 97 -28.19 28.00 8.40
C ASP A 97 -26.72 28.14 7.96
N GLY A 98 -25.86 27.19 8.33
CA GLY A 98 -24.45 27.11 7.94
C GLY A 98 -24.18 26.21 6.72
N PRO A 99 -22.96 26.28 6.14
CA PRO A 99 -22.56 25.37 5.06
C PRO A 99 -22.57 23.92 5.55
N LEU A 100 -23.27 23.06 4.82
CA LEU A 100 -23.28 21.61 5.03
C LEU A 100 -22.10 20.98 4.30
N TYR A 101 -21.25 20.28 5.05
CA TYR A 101 -20.20 19.42 4.49
C TYR A 101 -20.71 17.98 4.48
N LEU A 102 -20.57 17.32 3.33
CA LEU A 102 -20.87 15.89 3.26
C LEU A 102 -19.84 15.12 4.11
N PRO A 103 -20.28 14.14 4.91
CA PRO A 103 -19.37 13.19 5.53
C PRO A 103 -18.46 12.57 4.47
N ALA A 104 -17.19 12.46 4.79
CA ALA A 104 -16.20 11.82 3.95
C ALA A 104 -15.34 10.90 4.82
N PRO A 105 -14.68 9.89 4.22
CA PRO A 105 -13.72 9.07 4.93
C PRO A 105 -12.56 9.93 5.51
N PRO A 106 -11.80 9.41 6.49
CA PRO A 106 -10.62 10.11 7.00
C PRO A 106 -9.63 10.49 5.88
N ALA A 107 -8.95 11.62 6.02
CA ALA A 107 -8.05 12.14 4.98
C ALA A 107 -6.95 11.14 4.58
N TRP A 108 -6.38 10.42 5.56
CA TRP A 108 -5.39 9.37 5.32
C TRP A 108 -5.94 8.23 4.43
N LEU A 109 -7.24 7.91 4.52
CA LEU A 109 -7.89 6.85 3.74
C LEU A 109 -8.25 7.35 2.34
N GLN A 110 -8.58 8.63 2.20
CA GLN A 110 -8.77 9.27 0.89
C GLN A 110 -7.46 9.29 0.08
N GLN A 111 -6.31 9.31 0.76
CA GLN A 111 -4.97 9.25 0.18
C GLN A 111 -4.42 7.81 0.06
N ALA A 112 -5.20 6.80 0.45
CA ALA A 112 -4.76 5.41 0.40
C ALA A 112 -4.53 4.97 -1.04
N ARG A 113 -3.45 4.22 -1.26
CA ARG A 113 -3.08 3.75 -2.59
C ARG A 113 -3.63 2.35 -2.82
N ALA A 114 -4.22 2.14 -3.99
CA ALA A 114 -4.94 0.92 -4.33
C ALA A 114 -4.28 0.16 -5.50
N TRP A 115 -4.21 -1.17 -5.35
CA TRP A 115 -3.78 -2.10 -6.39
C TRP A 115 -4.77 -3.25 -6.52
N GLU A 116 -4.91 -3.74 -7.74
CA GLU A 116 -5.62 -4.97 -8.07
C GLU A 116 -4.67 -5.95 -8.73
N TYR A 117 -4.76 -7.22 -8.33
CA TYR A 117 -3.99 -8.26 -8.99
C TYR A 117 -4.66 -8.65 -10.32
N ASP A 118 -3.95 -8.44 -11.42
CA ASP A 118 -4.35 -8.91 -12.74
C ASP A 118 -3.49 -10.13 -13.13
N PRO A 119 -4.07 -11.34 -13.28
CA PRO A 119 -3.35 -12.55 -13.66
C PRO A 119 -2.78 -12.50 -15.10
N LEU A 120 -3.20 -11.54 -15.91
CA LEU A 120 -2.77 -11.35 -17.29
C LEU A 120 -1.81 -10.16 -17.46
N ALA A 121 -1.45 -9.46 -16.38
CA ALA A 121 -0.52 -8.34 -16.42
C ALA A 121 0.78 -8.73 -17.16
N PRO A 122 1.14 -8.00 -18.23
CA PRO A 122 2.37 -8.26 -18.98
C PRO A 122 3.61 -8.15 -18.07
N ALA A 123 4.51 -9.11 -18.19
CA ALA A 123 5.75 -9.17 -17.43
C ALA A 123 6.97 -8.87 -18.32
N LEU A 124 7.87 -8.02 -17.85
CA LEU A 124 9.20 -7.80 -18.41
C LEU A 124 10.25 -8.26 -17.39
N GLY A 125 10.75 -9.48 -17.58
CA GLY A 125 11.73 -10.10 -16.68
C GLY A 125 11.65 -11.61 -16.70
N ALA A 126 12.11 -12.24 -15.62
CA ALA A 126 12.24 -13.70 -15.51
C ALA A 126 10.95 -14.42 -15.07
N ALA A 127 9.97 -13.70 -14.51
CA ALA A 127 8.72 -14.31 -14.02
C ALA A 127 7.62 -14.36 -15.09
N ALA A 128 6.64 -15.23 -14.86
CA ALA A 128 5.43 -15.35 -15.66
C ALA A 128 4.52 -14.10 -15.53
N PRO A 129 3.57 -13.89 -16.45
CA PRO A 129 2.52 -12.88 -16.30
C PRO A 129 1.74 -13.02 -14.99
N GLY A 130 1.14 -11.92 -14.55
CA GLY A 130 0.32 -11.86 -13.34
C GLY A 130 0.91 -10.96 -12.26
N GLY A 131 0.40 -9.74 -12.10
CA GLY A 131 1.01 -8.70 -11.27
C GLY A 131 0.01 -7.73 -10.65
N TRP A 132 0.48 -6.95 -9.68
CA TRP A 132 -0.31 -5.94 -9.00
C TRP A 132 -0.30 -4.63 -9.78
N LEU A 133 -1.45 -4.27 -10.33
CA LEU A 133 -1.63 -3.07 -11.13
C LEU A 133 -2.32 -2.01 -10.29
N ARG A 134 -1.88 -0.76 -10.44
CA ARG A 134 -2.54 0.37 -9.78
C ARG A 134 -3.94 0.53 -10.34
N VAL A 135 -4.90 0.70 -9.45
CA VAL A 135 -6.29 1.05 -9.76
C VAL A 135 -6.64 2.35 -9.04
N PRO A 136 -7.67 3.10 -9.43
CA PRO A 136 -8.05 4.32 -8.71
C PRO A 136 -8.39 4.05 -7.23
N GLY A 137 -8.03 4.99 -6.37
CA GLY A 137 -8.40 5.00 -4.95
C GLY A 137 -9.82 5.52 -4.72
N TRP A 138 -10.05 6.08 -3.53
CA TRP A 138 -11.34 6.67 -3.18
C TRP A 138 -11.72 7.82 -4.13
N ALA A 139 -12.99 7.90 -4.52
CA ALA A 139 -13.50 8.91 -5.46
C ALA A 139 -12.73 9.00 -6.80
N GLY A 140 -12.04 7.93 -7.20
CA GLY A 140 -11.31 7.88 -8.47
C GLY A 140 -9.96 8.61 -8.44
N THR A 141 -9.41 8.90 -7.27
CA THR A 141 -8.08 9.54 -7.15
C THR A 141 -6.99 8.63 -7.74
N GLU A 142 -6.08 9.23 -8.51
CA GLU A 142 -4.94 8.52 -9.07
C GLU A 142 -3.88 8.23 -8.00
N ASN A 143 -3.33 7.02 -8.01
CA ASN A 143 -2.38 6.53 -7.00
C ASN A 143 -0.91 6.75 -7.40
N ASN A 144 -0.57 7.93 -7.96
CA ASN A 144 0.78 8.20 -8.49
C ASN A 144 1.53 9.34 -7.78
N ASP A 145 1.01 9.84 -6.66
CA ASP A 145 1.68 10.92 -5.94
C ASP A 145 3.00 10.43 -5.31
N ALA A 146 4.08 11.14 -5.62
CA ALA A 146 5.41 10.91 -5.05
C ALA A 146 5.45 11.38 -3.58
N GLY A 147 6.11 10.62 -2.70
CA GLY A 147 6.33 11.00 -1.30
C GLY A 147 5.69 10.08 -0.25
N ALA A 148 5.05 9.00 -0.66
CA ALA A 148 4.64 7.91 0.25
C ALA A 148 5.73 6.82 0.31
N ALA A 149 5.77 6.06 1.41
CA ALA A 149 6.72 4.95 1.56
C ALA A 149 6.63 3.94 0.40
N VAL A 150 7.73 3.27 0.08
CA VAL A 150 7.76 2.16 -0.89
C VAL A 150 7.40 0.86 -0.18
N GLY A 151 6.41 0.15 -0.69
CA GLY A 151 5.93 -1.09 -0.09
C GLY A 151 6.78 -2.27 -0.53
N LEU A 152 7.40 -2.98 0.40
CA LEU A 152 8.12 -4.23 0.14
C LEU A 152 7.30 -5.37 0.74
N LEU A 153 6.44 -5.98 -0.07
CA LEU A 153 5.33 -6.79 0.43
C LEU A 153 5.40 -8.23 -0.08
N GLN A 154 5.41 -9.20 0.83
CA GLN A 154 5.21 -10.60 0.51
C GLN A 154 3.72 -10.92 0.54
N LEU A 155 3.13 -11.19 -0.64
CA LEU A 155 1.68 -11.26 -0.81
C LEU A 155 1.18 -12.63 -1.29
N THR A 156 1.60 -13.06 -2.47
CA THR A 156 1.01 -14.21 -3.19
C THR A 156 1.89 -15.46 -3.18
N ASP A 157 3.17 -15.32 -2.82
CA ASP A 157 4.18 -16.34 -3.04
C ASP A 157 5.29 -16.23 -1.96
N PRO A 158 5.65 -17.32 -1.25
CA PRO A 158 6.68 -17.32 -0.21
C PRO A 158 8.11 -17.09 -0.73
N ASP A 159 8.38 -17.32 -2.01
CA ASP A 159 9.72 -17.22 -2.60
C ASP A 159 9.98 -15.87 -3.26
N SER A 160 9.02 -14.94 -3.19
CA SER A 160 9.13 -13.62 -3.80
C SER A 160 8.39 -12.54 -3.04
N PHE A 161 8.76 -11.29 -3.30
CA PHE A 161 8.04 -10.14 -2.80
C PHE A 161 7.79 -9.13 -3.92
N TRP A 162 6.82 -8.27 -3.66
CA TRP A 162 6.37 -7.23 -4.55
C TRP A 162 6.88 -5.87 -4.06
N VAL A 163 7.28 -5.02 -5.00
CA VAL A 163 7.58 -3.61 -4.75
C VAL A 163 6.44 -2.78 -5.29
N LEU A 164 5.77 -2.03 -4.42
CA LEU A 164 4.67 -1.12 -4.76
C LEU A 164 5.08 0.33 -4.45
N GLY A 165 4.83 1.24 -5.39
CA GLY A 165 5.23 2.64 -5.26
C GLY A 165 4.73 3.52 -6.41
N SER A 166 5.12 4.79 -6.40
CA SER A 166 4.90 5.70 -7.53
C SER A 166 5.74 5.29 -8.74
N ASP A 167 5.47 5.87 -9.91
CA ASP A 167 6.30 5.64 -11.11
C ASP A 167 7.78 5.95 -10.88
N ALA A 168 8.06 7.05 -10.18
CA ALA A 168 9.41 7.48 -9.86
C ALA A 168 10.10 6.46 -8.94
N ASP A 169 9.42 6.05 -7.86
CA ASP A 169 9.97 5.10 -6.89
C ASP A 169 10.27 3.74 -7.55
N LEU A 170 9.36 3.23 -8.38
CA LEU A 170 9.55 1.95 -9.05
C LEU A 170 10.68 2.01 -10.08
N ALA A 171 10.86 3.15 -10.77
CA ALA A 171 11.98 3.34 -11.68
C ALA A 171 13.33 3.38 -10.92
N GLU A 172 13.38 4.08 -9.78
CA GLU A 172 14.56 4.16 -8.91
C GLU A 172 14.91 2.79 -8.31
N VAL A 173 13.93 2.06 -7.75
CA VAL A 173 14.14 0.71 -7.21
C VAL A 173 14.62 -0.25 -8.31
N ALA A 174 14.07 -0.16 -9.53
CA ALA A 174 14.52 -0.97 -10.65
C ALA A 174 15.96 -0.65 -11.07
N ALA A 175 16.38 0.62 -10.98
CA ALA A 175 17.77 1.02 -11.24
C ALA A 175 18.70 0.45 -10.16
N THR A 176 18.36 0.63 -8.89
CA THR A 176 19.10 0.07 -7.74
C THR A 176 19.24 -1.45 -7.85
N ALA A 177 18.17 -2.16 -8.18
CA ALA A 177 18.21 -3.61 -8.39
C ALA A 177 19.19 -4.02 -9.51
N LYS A 178 19.24 -3.26 -10.61
CA LYS A 178 20.20 -3.51 -11.70
C LYS A 178 21.65 -3.28 -11.29
N GLU A 179 21.91 -2.28 -10.43
CA GLU A 179 23.24 -2.02 -9.88
C GLU A 179 23.70 -3.12 -8.92
N LEU A 180 22.77 -3.73 -8.17
CA LEU A 180 23.05 -4.83 -7.26
C LEU A 180 23.25 -6.18 -7.97
N ALA A 181 22.63 -6.38 -9.14
CA ALA A 181 22.66 -7.67 -9.86
C ALA A 181 24.04 -8.29 -10.11
N PRO A 182 25.13 -7.52 -10.39
CA PRO A 182 26.46 -8.09 -10.55
C PRO A 182 27.08 -8.63 -9.24
N PHE A 183 26.58 -8.18 -8.08
CA PHE A 183 27.21 -8.43 -6.77
C PHE A 183 26.34 -9.25 -5.82
N ARG A 184 25.03 -9.29 -6.06
CA ARG A 184 24.03 -9.91 -5.17
C ARG A 184 23.16 -10.89 -5.95
N GLN A 185 22.79 -11.99 -5.32
CA GLN A 185 22.00 -13.05 -5.95
C GLN A 185 20.54 -12.63 -6.15
N GLY A 186 19.94 -13.07 -7.26
CA GLY A 186 18.51 -12.97 -7.53
C GLY A 186 18.03 -11.67 -8.16
N PHE A 187 18.80 -10.58 -8.07
CA PHE A 187 18.43 -9.29 -8.65
C PHE A 187 18.40 -9.31 -10.19
N ASP A 188 19.11 -10.24 -10.82
CA ASP A 188 19.03 -10.54 -12.24
C ASP A 188 17.64 -11.08 -12.66
N ARG A 189 16.82 -11.52 -11.69
CA ARG A 189 15.46 -12.02 -11.89
C ARG A 189 14.37 -10.96 -11.66
N LEU A 190 14.75 -9.68 -11.52
CA LEU A 190 13.81 -8.56 -11.45
C LEU A 190 12.77 -8.67 -12.57
N THR A 191 11.50 -8.58 -12.21
CA THR A 191 10.39 -8.55 -13.17
C THR A 191 9.52 -7.34 -12.92
N ALA A 192 9.34 -6.52 -13.96
CA ALA A 192 8.41 -5.40 -13.95
C ALA A 192 7.08 -5.82 -14.58
N TYR A 193 5.95 -5.38 -14.02
CA TYR A 193 4.62 -5.63 -14.55
C TYR A 193 3.98 -4.33 -15.00
N PHE A 194 3.30 -4.35 -16.14
CA PHE A 194 2.79 -3.15 -16.79
C PHE A 194 1.27 -3.09 -16.74
N GLY A 195 0.75 -1.90 -16.45
CA GLY A 195 -0.67 -1.60 -16.58
C GLY A 195 -1.09 -1.33 -18.03
N PRO A 196 -2.41 -1.14 -18.27
CA PRO A 196 -2.93 -0.80 -19.59
C PRO A 196 -2.45 0.55 -20.14
N ASP A 197 -1.87 1.40 -19.30
CA ASP A 197 -1.31 2.70 -19.60
C ASP A 197 0.20 2.67 -19.93
N ASP A 198 0.75 1.47 -20.13
CA ASP A 198 2.19 1.20 -20.35
C ASP A 198 3.09 1.67 -19.19
N ARG A 199 2.54 1.91 -17.99
CA ARG A 199 3.31 2.25 -16.79
C ARG A 199 3.60 1.01 -15.94
N ILE A 200 4.71 1.05 -15.20
CA ILE A 200 5.07 -0.04 -14.28
C ILE A 200 4.11 -0.01 -13.09
N GLY A 201 3.25 -1.02 -12.96
CA GLY A 201 2.33 -1.14 -11.82
C GLY A 201 3.01 -1.64 -10.55
N CYS A 202 3.95 -2.57 -10.70
CA CYS A 202 4.75 -3.12 -9.61
C CYS A 202 6.04 -3.77 -10.12
N LEU A 203 6.98 -4.03 -9.21
CA LEU A 203 8.10 -4.93 -9.45
C LEU A 203 7.95 -6.20 -8.62
N ARG A 204 8.60 -7.28 -9.05
CA ARG A 204 8.75 -8.53 -8.31
C ARG A 204 10.20 -8.96 -8.27
N LEU A 205 10.65 -9.37 -7.08
CA LEU A 205 11.98 -9.91 -6.83
C LEU A 205 11.89 -11.19 -5.98
N PRO A 206 12.84 -12.13 -6.11
CA PRO A 206 12.97 -13.25 -5.19
C PRO A 206 13.22 -12.79 -3.75
N VAL A 207 12.75 -13.54 -2.74
CA VAL A 207 12.87 -13.16 -1.32
C VAL A 207 14.32 -12.99 -0.85
N VAL A 208 15.27 -13.70 -1.47
CA VAL A 208 16.72 -13.54 -1.18
C VAL A 208 17.23 -12.11 -1.46
N CYS A 209 16.53 -11.33 -2.29
CA CYS A 209 16.88 -9.94 -2.58
C CYS A 209 16.40 -8.95 -1.51
N ARG A 210 15.58 -9.39 -0.54
CA ARG A 210 14.96 -8.53 0.48
C ARG A 210 15.97 -7.71 1.25
N GLU A 211 16.82 -8.35 2.07
CA GLU A 211 17.73 -7.65 2.98
C GLU A 211 18.69 -6.70 2.23
N PRO A 212 19.35 -7.11 1.13
CA PRO A 212 20.23 -6.20 0.41
C PRO A 212 19.51 -5.01 -0.22
N LEU A 213 18.24 -5.18 -0.64
CA LEU A 213 17.46 -4.07 -1.19
C LEU A 213 17.00 -3.11 -0.08
N GLU A 214 16.52 -3.64 1.04
CA GLU A 214 16.14 -2.84 2.21
C GLU A 214 17.31 -1.95 2.67
N ASP A 215 18.50 -2.53 2.84
CA ASP A 215 19.71 -1.81 3.23
C ASP A 215 20.04 -0.65 2.28
N GLU A 216 20.00 -0.91 0.97
CA GLU A 216 20.37 0.09 -0.04
C GLU A 216 19.33 1.22 -0.11
N LEU A 217 18.04 0.91 -0.04
CA LEU A 217 16.97 1.92 -0.02
C LEU A 217 17.06 2.80 1.24
N ILE A 218 17.36 2.21 2.39
CA ILE A 218 17.58 2.97 3.64
C ILE A 218 18.80 3.89 3.51
N VAL A 219 19.90 3.42 2.92
CA VAL A 219 21.11 4.24 2.67
C VAL A 219 20.81 5.42 1.75
N GLN A 220 19.95 5.22 0.75
CA GLN A 220 19.48 6.25 -0.18
C GLN A 220 18.45 7.21 0.46
N GLY A 221 17.96 6.90 1.67
CA GLY A 221 16.98 7.72 2.38
C GLY A 221 15.54 7.53 1.87
N VAL A 222 15.26 6.42 1.18
CA VAL A 222 13.91 6.04 0.75
C VAL A 222 13.15 5.50 1.96
N ASP A 223 11.97 6.05 2.25
CA ASP A 223 11.07 5.48 3.25
C ASP A 223 10.48 4.19 2.70
N ILE A 224 10.57 3.12 3.48
CA ILE A 224 10.11 1.79 3.09
C ILE A 224 9.13 1.23 4.13
N GLU A 225 8.17 0.46 3.63
CA GLU A 225 7.24 -0.29 4.45
C GLU A 225 7.35 -1.80 4.14
N PRO A 226 8.21 -2.51 4.87
CA PRO A 226 8.37 -3.95 4.69
C PRO A 226 7.26 -4.73 5.39
N ARG A 227 6.65 -5.69 4.68
CA ARG A 227 5.68 -6.65 5.21
C ARG A 227 5.98 -8.04 4.64
N PHE A 228 6.63 -8.87 5.45
CA PHE A 228 7.03 -10.22 5.06
C PHE A 228 6.42 -11.25 6.00
N TRP A 229 6.31 -12.49 5.53
CA TRP A 229 5.85 -13.60 6.35
C TRP A 229 6.99 -13.96 7.32
N GLU A 230 6.68 -13.97 8.62
CA GLU A 230 7.61 -14.40 9.69
C GLU A 230 7.68 -15.93 9.79
#